data_AF-A0A2T5JCQ4-F1
#
_entry.id   AF-A0A2T5JCQ4-F1
#
_cell.length_a   1.000
_cell.length_b   1.000
_cell.length_c   1.000
_cell.angle_alpha   90.00
_cell.angle_beta   90.00
_cell.angle_gamma   90.00
#
_symmetry.space_group_name_H-M   'P 1'
#
loop_
_entity.id
_entity.type
_entity.pdbx_description
1 polymer ?
#
loop_
_entity_poly.entity_id
_entity_poly.type
_entity_poly.pdbx_seq_one_letter_code
_entity_poly.pdbx_strand_id
1 'polypeptide(L)'
;MKYNNIILAGGSGFLGKAIAAHFKDMAKEIIILSRRPAAAQANIKTQVWDARTEGDWTNALHGADLLVNLCGKNVNCRYTEKNKAGIFASRLEPTDLLNRVLSRMQNPPPIFINITSATIYRHAADRPQDEATGEIGDGFSVAVCKAWEKTFFMHPIHGVRKAALRMGIVLGRTDSAFPRLRNLVKCGLGGHQGNGRQMVSWIHEQDAAQIVEYVADHAEIDGVLNCTAPNPVDNKTLMQTIRKACGVAVGLRCPAWLLELGGGIYRHRNRTRIEKPMGCAGAITGDRLPVQISAAERGGGSMYGENLNHHHIMKKLIIALVAALAFAFALYFLFDLKSFSGLFAIMSVAFLLGVPFGIGLITIYLVPIDKIHSRTYCFFFAWVPILLFLALTLVLSVEGWACWLMILPVFLLLSSLGGLTARHFRLKKYQNGNTYVSVLLLLPLAMAPVEHMIGAIPGRYEAYTYIDIHAPDKATIWNNVTRVRAIDKKQDKAWLTRTLGFPRPIRAELNYCGVGGYRKAIFDKGLVFHEQVFHYEDERRMDFSIKAHPYEIPSTTMDEHVVIGGNYFDVLNGTYVLQPLGNHNYRLHLYSHFKLTTTFNFYASWWAGLIMKDIQNNILQVIKQRSEQP
;
A
#
# COMPACT_ATOMS: atom_id res chain seq x y z
N MET A 1 -36.63 -8.63 -32.81
CA MET A 1 -36.03 -8.06 -31.58
C MET A 1 -35.99 -6.55 -31.75
N LYS A 2 -36.18 -5.78 -30.68
CA LYS A 2 -36.27 -4.30 -30.72
C LYS A 2 -34.99 -3.66 -31.24
N TYR A 3 -33.85 -4.22 -30.86
CA TYR A 3 -32.53 -3.84 -31.36
C TYR A 3 -31.95 -4.99 -32.19
N ASN A 4 -31.20 -4.68 -33.23
CA ASN A 4 -30.35 -5.64 -33.91
C ASN A 4 -29.07 -5.85 -33.10
N ASN A 5 -28.20 -4.85 -33.00
CA ASN A 5 -26.88 -4.98 -32.39
C ASN A 5 -26.66 -3.93 -31.30
N ILE A 6 -26.29 -4.36 -30.10
CA ILE A 6 -25.91 -3.48 -28.99
C ILE A 6 -24.45 -3.72 -28.61
N ILE A 7 -23.68 -2.64 -28.52
CA ILE A 7 -22.25 -2.69 -28.24
C ILE A 7 -21.98 -2.14 -26.84
N LEU A 8 -21.38 -2.97 -25.99
CA LEU A 8 -21.03 -2.63 -24.61
C LEU A 8 -19.50 -2.59 -24.45
N ALA A 9 -18.92 -1.42 -24.66
CA ALA A 9 -17.48 -1.19 -24.47
C ALA A 9 -17.14 -1.25 -22.97
N GLY A 10 -16.27 -2.18 -22.57
CA GLY A 10 -16.02 -2.45 -21.15
C GLY A 10 -17.16 -3.20 -20.45
N GLY A 11 -18.07 -3.82 -21.21
CA GLY A 11 -19.28 -4.48 -20.71
C GLY A 11 -19.06 -5.72 -19.83
N SER A 12 -17.84 -6.23 -19.71
CA SER A 12 -17.54 -7.40 -18.87
C SER A 12 -17.61 -7.13 -17.36
N GLY A 13 -17.74 -5.86 -16.96
CA GLY A 13 -17.90 -5.44 -15.56
C GLY A 13 -19.32 -5.65 -15.00
N PHE A 14 -19.51 -5.30 -13.74
CA PHE A 14 -20.79 -5.46 -13.03
C PHE A 14 -21.97 -4.80 -13.77
N LEU A 15 -21.91 -3.49 -14.00
CA LEU A 15 -23.01 -2.74 -14.64
C LEU A 15 -23.21 -3.19 -16.10
N GLY A 16 -22.12 -3.50 -16.81
CA GLY A 16 -22.20 -4.00 -18.19
C GLY A 16 -22.92 -5.33 -18.29
N LYS A 17 -22.73 -6.23 -17.32
CA LYS A 17 -23.49 -7.49 -17.22
C LYS A 17 -24.97 -7.25 -16.89
N ALA A 18 -25.29 -6.30 -16.02
CA ALA A 18 -26.67 -5.94 -15.71
C ALA A 18 -27.39 -5.38 -16.95
N ILE A 19 -26.73 -4.50 -17.71
CA ILE A 19 -27.23 -3.97 -18.98
C ILE A 19 -27.37 -5.10 -20.02
N ALA A 20 -26.36 -5.95 -20.19
CA ALA A 20 -26.43 -7.07 -21.13
C ALA A 20 -27.59 -8.03 -20.79
N ALA A 21 -27.82 -8.29 -19.50
CA ALA A 21 -28.94 -9.11 -19.04
C ALA A 21 -30.30 -8.45 -19.32
N HIS A 22 -30.40 -7.13 -19.14
CA HIS A 22 -31.61 -6.35 -19.44
C HIS A 22 -31.95 -6.39 -20.93
N PHE A 23 -30.96 -6.18 -21.81
CA PHE A 23 -31.18 -6.17 -23.26
C PHE A 23 -31.21 -7.54 -23.92
N LYS A 24 -30.92 -8.62 -23.18
CA LYS A 24 -30.74 -9.97 -23.73
C LYS A 24 -31.93 -10.41 -24.59
N ASP A 25 -33.16 -10.13 -24.16
CA ASP A 25 -34.37 -10.57 -24.87
C ASP A 25 -34.89 -9.50 -25.86
N MET A 26 -34.23 -8.33 -25.91
CA MET A 26 -34.60 -7.20 -26.77
C MET A 26 -33.66 -6.98 -27.94
N ALA A 27 -32.44 -7.54 -27.90
CA ALA A 27 -31.40 -7.36 -28.91
C ALA A 27 -31.06 -8.66 -29.63
N LYS A 28 -30.97 -8.65 -30.97
CA LYS A 28 -30.56 -9.84 -31.73
C LYS A 28 -29.16 -10.30 -31.33
N GLU A 29 -28.26 -9.35 -31.11
CA GLU A 29 -26.89 -9.62 -30.70
C GLU A 29 -26.38 -8.51 -29.76
N ILE A 30 -25.65 -8.93 -28.72
CA ILE A 30 -24.98 -8.03 -27.79
C ILE A 30 -23.48 -8.32 -27.85
N ILE A 31 -22.67 -7.34 -28.23
CA ILE A 31 -21.22 -7.47 -28.36
C ILE A 31 -20.56 -6.70 -27.21
N ILE A 32 -19.90 -7.44 -26.33
CA ILE A 32 -19.08 -6.89 -25.24
C ILE A 32 -17.65 -6.70 -25.76
N LEU A 33 -17.17 -5.46 -25.80
CA LEU A 33 -15.75 -5.20 -26.06
C LEU A 33 -14.97 -5.30 -24.75
N SER A 34 -14.07 -6.27 -24.63
CA SER A 34 -13.28 -6.49 -23.41
C SER A 34 -11.83 -6.81 -23.69
N ARG A 35 -10.96 -6.56 -22.71
CA ARG A 35 -9.52 -6.90 -22.80
C ARG A 35 -9.23 -8.38 -22.61
N ARG A 36 -10.22 -9.15 -22.17
CA ARG A 36 -10.10 -10.58 -21.93
C ARG A 36 -11.19 -11.31 -22.71
N PRO A 37 -10.87 -12.44 -23.35
CA PRO A 37 -11.89 -13.27 -24.00
C PRO A 37 -12.83 -13.85 -22.94
N ALA A 38 -14.08 -14.10 -23.34
CA ALA A 38 -15.05 -14.85 -22.57
C ALA A 38 -15.90 -15.70 -23.52
N ALA A 39 -16.37 -16.86 -23.04
CA ALA A 39 -17.26 -17.73 -23.81
C ALA A 39 -18.56 -17.00 -24.13
N ALA A 40 -19.08 -17.19 -25.35
CA ALA A 40 -20.38 -16.66 -25.73
C ALA A 40 -21.49 -17.27 -24.86
N GLN A 41 -22.46 -16.45 -24.48
CA GLN A 41 -23.61 -16.86 -23.67
C GLN A 41 -24.88 -16.39 -24.37
N ALA A 42 -25.62 -17.34 -24.97
CA ALA A 42 -26.77 -17.04 -25.82
C ALA A 42 -26.40 -16.04 -26.94
N ASN A 43 -27.08 -14.90 -27.02
CA ASN A 43 -26.83 -13.80 -27.95
C ASN A 43 -25.76 -12.79 -27.49
N ILE A 44 -25.07 -13.06 -26.37
CA ILE A 44 -24.01 -12.19 -25.85
C ILE A 44 -22.65 -12.76 -26.28
N LYS A 45 -21.92 -12.00 -27.10
CA LYS A 45 -20.56 -12.34 -27.56
C LYS A 45 -19.55 -11.37 -26.96
N THR A 46 -18.32 -11.85 -26.77
CA THR A 46 -17.21 -11.00 -26.34
C THR A 46 -16.21 -10.88 -27.47
N GLN A 47 -15.90 -9.65 -27.86
CA GLN A 47 -14.83 -9.34 -28.79
C GLN A 47 -13.65 -8.73 -28.05
N VAL A 48 -12.46 -9.25 -28.32
CA VAL A 48 -11.24 -8.79 -27.64
C VAL A 48 -10.77 -7.48 -28.26
N TRP A 49 -10.52 -6.48 -27.42
CA TRP A 49 -9.90 -5.21 -27.82
C TRP A 49 -9.03 -4.66 -26.69
N ASP A 50 -8.08 -3.79 -27.01
CA ASP A 50 -7.16 -3.19 -26.03
C ASP A 50 -7.64 -1.82 -25.49
N ALA A 51 -8.74 -1.29 -26.05
CA ALA A 51 -9.29 0.04 -25.78
C ALA A 51 -8.34 1.22 -26.08
N ARG A 52 -7.33 0.99 -26.93
CA ARG A 52 -6.28 1.98 -27.30
C ARG A 52 -6.06 2.07 -28.80
N THR A 53 -6.13 0.94 -29.48
CA THR A 53 -5.86 0.84 -30.92
C THR A 53 -7.12 0.46 -31.70
N GLU A 54 -7.21 0.99 -32.92
CA GLU A 54 -8.24 0.60 -33.88
C GLU A 54 -7.92 -0.82 -34.39
N GLY A 55 -8.95 -1.60 -34.70
CA GLY A 55 -8.80 -2.98 -35.17
C GLY A 55 -10.15 -3.60 -35.53
N ASP A 56 -10.21 -4.92 -35.61
CA ASP A 56 -11.40 -5.68 -36.07
C ASP A 56 -12.67 -5.43 -35.24
N TRP A 57 -12.53 -4.92 -34.01
CA TRP A 57 -13.65 -4.53 -33.16
C TRP A 57 -14.47 -3.37 -33.73
N THR A 58 -13.89 -2.55 -34.60
CA THR A 58 -14.59 -1.44 -35.26
C THR A 58 -15.72 -1.95 -36.16
N ASN A 59 -15.58 -3.14 -36.74
CA ASN A 59 -16.62 -3.79 -37.55
C ASN A 59 -17.92 -4.02 -36.76
N ALA A 60 -17.83 -4.24 -35.44
CA ALA A 60 -19.00 -4.44 -34.60
C ALA A 60 -19.83 -3.16 -34.40
N LEU A 61 -19.24 -1.97 -34.61
CA LEU A 61 -19.95 -0.69 -34.50
C LEU A 61 -20.77 -0.36 -35.75
N HIS A 62 -20.42 -0.92 -36.91
CA HIS A 62 -21.09 -0.62 -38.17
C HIS A 62 -22.56 -1.09 -38.12
N GLY A 63 -23.49 -0.12 -38.22
CA GLY A 63 -24.92 -0.40 -38.20
C GLY A 63 -25.44 -0.95 -36.86
N ALA A 64 -24.72 -0.74 -35.75
CA ALA A 64 -25.24 -1.04 -34.42
C ALA A 64 -26.27 0.01 -33.98
N ASP A 65 -27.25 -0.39 -33.18
CA ASP A 65 -28.34 0.49 -32.75
C ASP A 65 -27.96 1.32 -31.51
N LEU A 66 -27.05 0.81 -30.69
CA LEU A 66 -26.65 1.42 -29.43
C LEU A 66 -25.19 1.09 -29.10
N LEU A 67 -24.40 2.13 -28.81
CA LEU A 67 -23.09 1.98 -28.17
C LEU A 67 -23.14 2.52 -26.74
N VAL A 68 -22.74 1.70 -25.76
CA VAL A 68 -22.54 2.12 -24.37
C VAL A 68 -21.09 1.93 -23.96
N ASN A 69 -20.42 3.01 -23.54
CA ASN A 69 -19.08 2.96 -22.97
C ASN A 69 -19.13 2.89 -21.45
N LEU A 70 -18.63 1.77 -20.92
CA LEU A 70 -18.50 1.43 -19.50
C LEU A 70 -17.02 1.25 -19.09
N CYS A 71 -16.08 1.62 -19.97
CA CYS A 71 -14.66 1.45 -19.70
C CYS A 71 -14.23 2.26 -18.49
N GLY A 72 -13.63 1.58 -17.52
CA GLY A 72 -13.03 2.22 -16.36
C GLY A 72 -12.33 1.24 -15.46
N LYS A 73 -11.16 1.61 -14.97
CA LYS A 73 -10.49 0.92 -13.87
C LYS A 73 -11.30 1.11 -12.59
N ASN A 74 -11.40 0.05 -11.78
CA ASN A 74 -12.00 0.11 -10.45
C ASN A 74 -11.23 1.13 -9.57
N VAL A 75 -11.98 2.01 -8.91
CA VAL A 75 -11.45 3.08 -8.03
C VAL A 75 -11.14 2.58 -6.62
N ASN A 76 -11.53 1.35 -6.28
CA ASN A 76 -11.15 0.65 -5.05
C ASN A 76 -9.70 0.13 -5.16
N CYS A 77 -8.75 1.05 -5.33
CA CYS A 77 -7.32 0.79 -5.29
C CYS A 77 -6.59 1.94 -4.57
N ARG A 78 -5.44 1.66 -3.96
CA ARG A 78 -4.63 2.70 -3.30
C ARG A 78 -4.28 3.83 -4.27
N TYR A 79 -4.43 5.09 -3.84
CA TYR A 79 -4.31 6.26 -4.74
C TYR A 79 -2.85 6.68 -4.96
N THR A 80 -2.02 5.77 -5.48
CA THR A 80 -0.67 6.06 -5.94
C THR A 80 -0.70 6.80 -7.28
N GLU A 81 0.37 7.52 -7.64
CA GLU A 81 0.44 8.24 -8.94
C GLU A 81 0.21 7.31 -10.14
N LYS A 82 0.77 6.08 -10.11
CA LYS A 82 0.49 5.04 -11.11
C LYS A 82 -1.00 4.68 -11.18
N ASN A 83 -1.67 4.55 -10.03
CA ASN A 83 -3.09 4.20 -10.00
C ASN A 83 -3.97 5.37 -10.43
N LYS A 84 -3.65 6.60 -10.04
CA LYS A 84 -4.31 7.82 -10.48
C LYS A 84 -4.22 7.99 -12.00
N ALA A 85 -3.01 7.89 -12.57
CA ALA A 85 -2.80 7.91 -14.02
C ALA A 85 -3.59 6.79 -14.71
N GLY A 86 -3.59 5.58 -14.14
CA GLY A 86 -4.38 4.46 -14.65
C GLY A 86 -5.89 4.69 -14.59
N ILE A 87 -6.41 5.41 -13.59
CA ILE A 87 -7.84 5.76 -13.47
C ILE A 87 -8.24 6.72 -14.61
N PHE A 88 -7.42 7.75 -14.88
CA PHE A 88 -7.60 8.64 -16.02
C PHE A 88 -7.51 7.88 -17.35
N ALA A 89 -6.38 7.22 -17.62
CA ALA A 89 -6.11 6.50 -18.87
C ALA A 89 -7.24 5.51 -19.23
N SER A 90 -7.69 4.70 -18.25
CA SER A 90 -8.74 3.72 -18.46
C SER A 90 -10.13 4.27 -18.84
N ARG A 91 -10.30 5.59 -18.78
CA ARG A 91 -11.54 6.31 -19.10
C ARG A 91 -11.34 7.20 -20.32
N LEU A 92 -10.27 7.99 -20.34
CA LEU A 92 -10.02 8.96 -21.41
C LEU A 92 -9.62 8.27 -22.72
N GLU A 93 -8.70 7.30 -22.68
CA GLU A 93 -8.22 6.61 -23.88
C GLU A 93 -9.35 5.89 -24.66
N PRO A 94 -10.18 5.02 -24.05
CA PRO A 94 -11.30 4.39 -24.76
C PRO A 94 -12.32 5.41 -25.27
N THR A 95 -12.59 6.45 -24.49
CA THR A 95 -13.58 7.47 -24.87
C THR A 95 -13.11 8.26 -26.09
N ASP A 96 -11.83 8.66 -26.11
CA ASP A 96 -11.22 9.31 -27.27
C ASP A 96 -11.18 8.40 -28.49
N LEU A 97 -10.77 7.14 -28.31
CA LEU A 97 -10.72 6.15 -29.39
C LEU A 97 -12.10 5.96 -30.03
N LEU A 98 -13.14 5.75 -29.22
CA LEU A 98 -14.51 5.60 -29.72
C LEU A 98 -14.98 6.87 -30.45
N ASN A 99 -14.67 8.05 -29.92
CA ASN A 99 -14.97 9.31 -30.61
C ASN A 99 -14.29 9.40 -31.99
N ARG A 100 -12.99 9.10 -32.07
CA ARG A 100 -12.24 9.15 -33.32
C ARG A 100 -12.78 8.15 -34.35
N VAL A 101 -13.06 6.91 -33.94
CA VAL A 101 -13.60 5.87 -34.82
C VAL A 101 -14.98 6.27 -35.34
N LEU A 102 -15.89 6.65 -34.45
CA LEU A 102 -17.24 7.03 -34.84
C LEU A 102 -17.28 8.28 -35.74
N SER A 103 -16.38 9.24 -35.54
CA SER A 103 -16.30 10.45 -36.38
C SER A 103 -15.96 10.20 -37.85
N ARG A 104 -15.38 9.03 -38.17
CA ARG A 104 -14.96 8.64 -39.52
C ARG A 104 -15.84 7.55 -40.13
N MET A 105 -16.81 7.06 -39.37
CA MET A 105 -17.65 5.94 -39.77
C MET A 105 -18.79 6.43 -40.66
N GLN A 106 -19.09 5.70 -41.73
CA GLN A 106 -20.21 6.04 -42.63
C GLN A 106 -21.58 5.77 -41.99
N ASN A 107 -21.73 4.62 -41.32
CA ASN A 107 -22.95 4.20 -40.63
C ASN A 107 -22.67 3.97 -39.13
N PRO A 108 -22.41 5.05 -38.36
CA PRO A 108 -22.21 4.94 -36.92
C PRO A 108 -23.53 4.61 -36.20
N PRO A 109 -23.46 4.10 -34.95
CA PRO A 109 -24.66 3.94 -34.13
C PRO A 109 -25.37 5.28 -33.92
N PRO A 110 -26.72 5.31 -33.96
CA PRO A 110 -27.48 6.56 -33.84
C PRO A 110 -27.34 7.21 -32.45
N ILE A 111 -26.95 6.42 -31.43
CA ILE A 111 -26.68 6.91 -30.09
C ILE A 111 -25.40 6.30 -29.50
N PHE A 112 -24.59 7.19 -28.91
CA PHE A 112 -23.43 6.85 -28.09
C PHE A 112 -23.69 7.32 -26.64
N ILE A 113 -23.83 6.36 -25.73
CA ILE A 113 -23.97 6.59 -24.30
C ILE A 113 -22.62 6.36 -23.61
N ASN A 114 -22.21 7.28 -22.73
CA ASN A 114 -21.03 7.12 -21.89
C ASN A 114 -21.41 7.17 -20.41
N ILE A 115 -21.07 6.13 -19.65
CA ILE A 115 -21.30 6.11 -18.21
C ILE A 115 -20.24 6.97 -17.52
N THR A 116 -20.66 8.02 -16.82
CA THR A 116 -19.81 8.88 -15.99
C THR A 116 -20.20 8.72 -14.51
N SER A 117 -20.06 9.76 -13.69
CA SER A 117 -20.33 9.66 -12.25
C SER A 117 -20.88 10.94 -11.64
N ALA A 118 -21.87 10.79 -10.76
CA ALA A 118 -22.41 11.87 -9.94
C ALA A 118 -21.41 12.42 -8.90
N THR A 119 -20.23 11.79 -8.73
CA THR A 119 -19.14 12.31 -7.88
C THR A 119 -18.56 13.64 -8.39
N ILE A 120 -18.96 14.11 -9.58
CA ILE A 120 -18.53 15.39 -10.14
C ILE A 120 -18.98 16.62 -9.34
N TYR A 121 -20.13 16.55 -8.64
CA TYR A 121 -20.63 17.68 -7.85
C TYR A 121 -19.83 17.90 -6.57
N ARG A 122 -19.90 19.11 -6.02
CA ARG A 122 -19.36 19.38 -4.68
C ARG A 122 -20.08 18.54 -3.63
N HIS A 123 -19.44 18.36 -2.48
CA HIS A 123 -20.16 17.84 -1.33
C HIS A 123 -21.29 18.80 -0.95
N ALA A 124 -22.50 18.28 -0.87
CA ALA A 124 -23.70 19.03 -0.53
C ALA A 124 -24.52 18.25 0.52
N ALA A 125 -24.81 18.93 1.63
CA ALA A 125 -25.77 18.49 2.64
C ALA A 125 -26.87 19.56 2.85
N ASP A 126 -26.76 20.65 2.10
CA ASP A 126 -27.59 21.84 2.10
C ASP A 126 -28.73 21.75 1.09
N ARG A 127 -28.45 21.29 -0.13
CA ARG A 127 -29.44 21.13 -1.21
C ARG A 127 -29.06 20.03 -2.19
N PRO A 128 -30.01 19.42 -2.92
CA PRO A 128 -29.71 18.51 -4.02
C PRO A 128 -28.97 19.23 -5.16
N GLN A 129 -28.24 18.44 -5.95
CA GLN A 129 -27.48 18.90 -7.12
C GLN A 129 -28.15 18.29 -8.36
N ASP A 130 -28.33 19.11 -9.39
CA ASP A 130 -28.95 18.71 -10.66
C ASP A 130 -28.07 19.13 -11.86
N GLU A 131 -28.48 18.76 -13.06
CA GLU A 131 -27.72 18.93 -14.29
C GLU A 131 -27.69 20.39 -14.78
N ALA A 132 -28.66 21.21 -14.35
CA ALA A 132 -28.83 22.59 -14.80
C ALA A 132 -28.16 23.61 -13.86
N THR A 133 -28.25 23.41 -12.55
CA THR A 133 -27.86 24.33 -11.48
C THR A 133 -26.88 23.71 -10.48
N GLY A 134 -26.49 22.45 -10.70
CA GLY A 134 -25.55 21.74 -9.86
C GLY A 134 -24.17 22.39 -9.85
N GLU A 135 -23.61 22.52 -8.67
CA GLU A 135 -22.29 23.08 -8.44
C GLU A 135 -21.24 21.98 -8.55
N ILE A 136 -20.35 22.12 -9.54
CA ILE A 136 -19.26 21.19 -9.76
C ILE A 136 -18.20 21.34 -8.67
N GLY A 137 -17.74 20.22 -8.12
CA GLY A 137 -16.76 20.22 -7.04
C GLY A 137 -15.32 20.35 -7.50
N ASP A 138 -14.41 20.05 -6.57
CA ASP A 138 -12.97 19.96 -6.79
C ASP A 138 -12.40 18.68 -6.17
N GLY A 139 -11.15 18.38 -6.51
CA GLY A 139 -10.44 17.18 -6.05
C GLY A 139 -10.26 16.14 -7.15
N PHE A 140 -9.55 15.06 -6.83
CA PHE A 140 -9.11 14.08 -7.82
C PHE A 140 -10.27 13.41 -8.57
N SER A 141 -11.27 12.89 -7.87
CA SER A 141 -12.41 12.22 -8.49
C SER A 141 -13.23 13.16 -9.36
N VAL A 142 -13.37 14.42 -8.95
CA VAL A 142 -14.05 15.45 -9.75
C VAL A 142 -13.25 15.80 -10.99
N ALA A 143 -11.92 15.94 -10.88
CA ALA A 143 -11.04 16.18 -12.02
C ALA A 143 -11.11 15.04 -13.06
N VAL A 144 -11.22 13.78 -12.60
CA VAL A 144 -11.47 12.63 -13.49
C VAL A 144 -12.80 12.79 -14.22
N CYS A 145 -13.89 13.12 -13.53
CA CYS A 145 -15.21 13.29 -14.16
C CYS A 145 -15.22 14.44 -15.17
N LYS A 146 -14.66 15.60 -14.80
CA LYS A 146 -14.50 16.78 -15.69
C LYS A 146 -13.74 16.40 -16.97
N ALA A 147 -12.58 15.72 -16.83
CA ALA A 147 -11.79 15.31 -17.99
C ALA A 147 -12.52 14.26 -18.85
N TRP A 148 -13.26 13.36 -18.22
CA TRP A 148 -14.00 12.29 -18.91
C TRP A 148 -15.15 12.85 -19.74
N GLU A 149 -15.99 13.71 -19.15
CA GLU A 149 -17.07 14.39 -19.87
C GLU A 149 -16.52 15.32 -20.96
N LYS A 150 -15.46 16.08 -20.66
CA LYS A 150 -14.79 16.91 -21.66
C LYS A 150 -14.31 16.08 -22.86
N THR A 151 -13.67 14.93 -22.62
CA THR A 151 -13.18 14.04 -23.69
C THR A 151 -14.34 13.46 -24.50
N PHE A 152 -15.42 13.07 -23.84
CA PHE A 152 -16.60 12.52 -24.49
C PHE A 152 -17.30 13.52 -25.43
N PHE A 153 -17.49 14.76 -24.98
CA PHE A 153 -18.15 15.81 -25.76
C PHE A 153 -17.21 16.62 -26.67
N MET A 154 -15.89 16.39 -26.62
CA MET A 154 -14.89 17.16 -27.37
C MET A 154 -15.16 17.19 -28.88
N HIS A 155 -15.66 16.08 -29.43
CA HIS A 155 -15.94 15.92 -30.86
C HIS A 155 -17.43 15.70 -31.05
N PRO A 156 -18.21 16.67 -31.57
CA PRO A 156 -19.54 16.38 -32.08
C PRO A 156 -19.41 15.42 -33.25
N ILE A 157 -20.30 14.45 -33.35
CA ILE A 157 -20.31 13.45 -34.42
C ILE A 157 -21.64 13.60 -35.14
N HIS A 158 -21.58 13.92 -36.42
CA HIS A 158 -22.79 14.14 -37.22
C HIS A 158 -23.64 12.86 -37.25
N GLY A 159 -24.94 13.00 -36.95
CA GLY A 159 -25.88 11.87 -36.93
C GLY A 159 -25.78 10.94 -35.71
N VAL A 160 -24.94 11.25 -34.72
CA VAL A 160 -24.81 10.45 -33.49
C VAL A 160 -25.19 11.27 -32.27
N ARG A 161 -26.30 10.89 -31.63
CA ARG A 161 -26.73 11.49 -30.36
C ARG A 161 -25.81 11.04 -29.23
N LYS A 162 -25.43 11.97 -28.35
CA LYS A 162 -24.50 11.71 -27.24
C LYS A 162 -25.16 11.96 -25.89
N ALA A 163 -25.09 10.97 -25.00
CA ALA A 163 -25.57 11.08 -23.63
C ALA A 163 -24.50 10.63 -22.63
N ALA A 164 -24.20 11.47 -21.64
CA ALA A 164 -23.32 11.17 -20.52
C ALA A 164 -24.15 10.92 -19.26
N LEU A 165 -24.10 9.69 -18.74
CA LEU A 165 -24.92 9.27 -17.60
C LEU A 165 -24.11 9.37 -16.30
N ARG A 166 -24.31 10.44 -15.54
CA ARG A 166 -23.74 10.67 -14.21
C ARG A 166 -24.37 9.71 -13.20
N MET A 167 -23.83 8.50 -13.14
CA MET A 167 -24.36 7.43 -12.31
C MET A 167 -24.10 7.67 -10.81
N GLY A 168 -25.12 7.46 -9.98
CA GLY A 168 -24.97 7.33 -8.54
C GLY A 168 -24.29 6.02 -8.13
N ILE A 169 -24.26 5.72 -6.83
CA ILE A 169 -23.80 4.41 -6.35
C ILE A 169 -24.83 3.36 -6.77
N VAL A 170 -24.48 2.57 -7.79
CA VAL A 170 -25.32 1.46 -8.24
C VAL A 170 -25.32 0.36 -7.18
N LEU A 171 -26.47 0.07 -6.61
CA LEU A 171 -26.66 -0.98 -5.62
C LEU A 171 -27.19 -2.24 -6.33
N GLY A 172 -26.34 -3.26 -6.41
CA GLY A 172 -26.69 -4.56 -6.99
C GLY A 172 -26.55 -5.70 -6.01
N ARG A 173 -27.31 -6.78 -6.22
CA ARG A 173 -27.34 -7.90 -5.27
C ARG A 173 -26.04 -8.70 -5.23
N THR A 174 -25.34 -8.80 -6.35
CA THR A 174 -24.20 -9.73 -6.55
C THR A 174 -22.84 -9.05 -6.50
N ASP A 175 -22.72 -7.78 -6.90
CA ASP A 175 -21.47 -7.01 -6.91
C ASP A 175 -21.75 -5.51 -6.63
N SER A 176 -20.77 -4.62 -6.85
CA SER A 176 -20.79 -3.20 -6.46
C SER A 176 -20.72 -3.00 -4.92
N ALA A 177 -21.16 -1.85 -4.42
CA ALA A 177 -21.04 -1.47 -3.02
C ALA A 177 -21.95 -2.28 -2.09
N PHE A 178 -23.13 -2.69 -2.56
CA PHE A 178 -24.17 -3.27 -1.71
C PHE A 178 -23.76 -4.58 -1.01
N PRO A 179 -23.13 -5.59 -1.66
CA PRO A 179 -22.70 -6.80 -0.97
C PRO A 179 -21.70 -6.53 0.16
N ARG A 180 -20.83 -5.52 0.00
CA ARG A 180 -19.86 -5.10 1.02
C ARG A 180 -20.58 -4.47 2.22
N LEU A 181 -21.52 -3.55 1.96
CA LEU A 181 -22.34 -2.93 3.01
C LEU A 181 -23.20 -3.97 3.74
N ARG A 182 -23.81 -4.91 3.00
CA ARG A 182 -24.58 -6.03 3.55
C ARG A 182 -23.74 -6.92 4.45
N ASN A 183 -22.51 -7.24 4.06
CA ASN A 183 -21.62 -8.08 4.88
C ASN A 183 -21.22 -7.36 6.18
N LEU A 184 -20.91 -6.06 6.12
CA LEU A 184 -20.66 -5.25 7.31
C LEU A 184 -21.85 -5.25 8.27
N VAL A 185 -23.06 -5.09 7.71
CA VAL A 185 -24.31 -5.18 8.46
C VAL A 185 -24.47 -6.54 9.13
N LYS A 186 -24.28 -7.64 8.39
CA LYS A 186 -24.39 -9.00 8.95
C LYS A 186 -23.38 -9.29 10.05
N CYS A 187 -22.22 -8.64 10.04
CA CYS A 187 -21.21 -8.75 11.09
C CYS A 187 -21.41 -7.76 12.26
N GLY A 188 -22.53 -7.03 12.33
CA GLY A 188 -22.81 -6.04 13.39
C GLY A 188 -22.02 -4.72 13.25
N LEU A 189 -21.22 -4.57 12.20
CA LEU A 189 -20.43 -3.37 11.86
C LEU A 189 -21.20 -2.39 10.95
N GLY A 190 -22.50 -2.60 10.79
CA GLY A 190 -23.36 -1.83 9.90
C GLY A 190 -23.87 -0.51 10.48
N GLY A 191 -23.14 0.15 11.39
CA GLY A 191 -23.52 1.48 11.90
C GLY A 191 -23.27 2.59 10.88
N HIS A 192 -23.67 3.82 11.24
CA HIS A 192 -23.38 4.98 10.40
C HIS A 192 -21.90 5.37 10.48
N GLN A 193 -21.41 5.98 9.39
CA GLN A 193 -20.05 6.41 9.18
C GLN A 193 -19.90 7.90 9.54
N GLY A 194 -18.95 8.24 10.40
CA GLY A 194 -18.72 9.61 10.86
C GLY A 194 -19.91 10.17 11.64
N ASN A 195 -20.45 11.31 11.19
CA ASN A 195 -21.66 11.90 11.76
C ASN A 195 -22.95 11.34 11.13
N GLY A 196 -22.84 10.57 10.05
CA GLY A 196 -23.96 9.94 9.34
C GLY A 196 -24.80 10.88 8.47
N ARG A 197 -24.48 12.18 8.40
CA ARG A 197 -25.27 13.21 7.68
C ARG A 197 -24.87 13.36 6.21
N GLN A 198 -23.80 12.69 5.79
CA GLN A 198 -23.37 12.70 4.40
C GLN A 198 -24.45 12.06 3.52
N MET A 199 -24.88 12.80 2.50
CA MET A 199 -25.87 12.34 1.54
C MET A 199 -25.27 11.27 0.63
N VAL A 200 -26.06 10.22 0.36
CA VAL A 200 -25.70 9.12 -0.52
C VAL A 200 -26.69 9.08 -1.68
N SER A 201 -26.18 9.41 -2.85
CA SER A 201 -26.88 9.27 -4.13
C SER A 201 -26.68 7.85 -4.64
N TRP A 202 -27.76 7.07 -4.70
CA TRP A 202 -27.75 5.65 -5.04
C TRP A 202 -28.75 5.37 -6.16
N ILE A 203 -28.64 4.23 -6.83
CA ILE A 203 -29.60 3.75 -7.83
C ILE A 203 -29.64 2.22 -7.81
N HIS A 204 -30.80 1.62 -8.07
CA HIS A 204 -30.88 0.17 -8.22
C HIS A 204 -30.23 -0.29 -9.53
N GLU A 205 -29.63 -1.48 -9.56
CA GLU A 205 -28.95 -2.00 -10.75
C GLU A 205 -29.90 -2.17 -11.97
N GLN A 206 -31.17 -2.49 -11.72
CA GLN A 206 -32.19 -2.61 -12.76
C GLN A 206 -32.59 -1.24 -13.31
N ASP A 207 -32.79 -0.24 -12.45
CA ASP A 207 -33.12 1.13 -12.87
C ASP A 207 -31.97 1.72 -13.70
N ALA A 208 -30.71 1.45 -13.32
CA ALA A 208 -29.55 1.88 -14.09
C ALA A 208 -29.54 1.29 -15.52
N ALA A 209 -30.00 0.05 -15.71
CA ALA A 209 -30.13 -0.56 -17.03
C ALA A 209 -31.34 -0.03 -17.81
N GLN A 210 -32.48 0.19 -17.13
CA GLN A 210 -33.68 0.76 -17.73
C GLN A 210 -33.46 2.20 -18.20
N ILE A 211 -32.66 3.01 -17.49
CA ILE A 211 -32.31 4.36 -17.94
C ILE A 211 -31.53 4.32 -19.25
N VAL A 212 -30.64 3.34 -19.45
CA VAL A 212 -29.92 3.18 -20.73
C VAL A 212 -30.88 2.93 -21.88
N GLU A 213 -31.88 2.05 -21.67
CA GLU A 213 -32.95 1.82 -22.65
C GLU A 213 -33.80 3.08 -22.88
N TYR A 214 -34.24 3.71 -21.79
CA TYR A 214 -35.08 4.90 -21.85
C TYR A 214 -34.39 6.01 -22.67
N VAL A 215 -33.12 6.29 -22.40
CA VAL A 215 -32.33 7.26 -23.15
C VAL A 215 -32.12 6.81 -24.60
N ALA A 216 -31.94 5.52 -24.87
CA ALA A 216 -31.83 5.01 -26.24
C ALA A 216 -33.11 5.24 -27.05
N ASP A 217 -34.29 5.07 -26.45
CA ASP A 217 -35.58 5.18 -27.13
C ASP A 217 -36.10 6.61 -27.30
N HIS A 218 -35.68 7.53 -26.44
CA HIS A 218 -36.17 8.91 -26.42
C HIS A 218 -35.17 9.83 -27.14
N ALA A 219 -35.46 10.16 -28.39
CA ALA A 219 -34.57 10.90 -29.28
C ALA A 219 -34.31 12.34 -28.83
N GLU A 220 -35.22 12.92 -28.03
CA GLU A 220 -35.15 14.26 -27.46
C GLU A 220 -34.18 14.38 -26.26
N ILE A 221 -33.71 13.25 -25.71
CA ILE A 221 -32.87 13.25 -24.52
C ILE A 221 -31.40 13.17 -24.93
N ASP A 222 -30.63 14.23 -24.71
CA ASP A 222 -29.19 14.23 -24.95
C ASP A 222 -28.41 14.97 -23.84
N GLY A 223 -27.08 15.05 -24.00
CA GLY A 223 -26.24 15.79 -23.08
C GLY A 223 -25.97 15.03 -21.79
N VAL A 224 -26.04 15.71 -20.65
CA VAL A 224 -25.65 15.16 -19.35
C VAL A 224 -26.88 14.87 -18.52
N LEU A 225 -26.93 13.67 -17.91
CA LEU A 225 -28.07 13.19 -17.12
C LEU A 225 -27.60 12.58 -15.80
N ASN A 226 -28.24 12.94 -14.70
CA ASN A 226 -28.06 12.31 -13.41
C ASN A 226 -28.89 11.03 -13.35
N CYS A 227 -28.22 9.91 -13.07
CA CYS A 227 -28.85 8.61 -12.99
C CYS A 227 -28.80 8.14 -11.54
N THR A 228 -29.77 8.61 -10.76
CA THR A 228 -29.94 8.31 -9.33
C THR A 228 -31.39 8.01 -9.01
N ALA A 229 -31.65 7.34 -7.90
CA ALA A 229 -32.98 7.34 -7.28
C ALA A 229 -33.39 8.80 -6.97
N PRO A 230 -34.70 9.14 -7.04
CA PRO A 230 -35.15 10.54 -6.91
C PRO A 230 -34.80 11.21 -5.57
N ASN A 231 -34.77 10.43 -4.49
CA ASN A 231 -34.58 10.93 -3.14
C ASN A 231 -33.26 10.38 -2.55
N PRO A 232 -32.16 11.16 -2.54
CA PRO A 232 -30.94 10.75 -1.87
C PRO A 232 -31.19 10.66 -0.36
N VAL A 233 -30.53 9.72 0.30
CA VAL A 233 -30.67 9.50 1.75
C VAL A 233 -29.36 9.76 2.46
N ASP A 234 -29.41 10.18 3.72
CA ASP A 234 -28.19 10.27 4.51
C ASP A 234 -27.63 8.87 4.84
N ASN A 235 -26.34 8.82 5.15
CA ASN A 235 -25.66 7.55 5.46
C ASN A 235 -26.29 6.83 6.66
N LYS A 236 -26.78 7.58 7.66
CA LYS A 236 -27.46 7.02 8.82
C LYS A 236 -28.71 6.24 8.41
N THR A 237 -29.54 6.84 7.56
CA THR A 237 -30.77 6.26 7.03
C THR A 237 -30.45 5.07 6.13
N LEU A 238 -29.47 5.21 5.23
CA LEU A 238 -29.03 4.10 4.36
C LEU A 238 -28.62 2.87 5.19
N MET A 239 -27.73 3.05 6.15
CA MET A 239 -27.24 1.94 6.97
C MET A 239 -28.35 1.36 7.87
N GLN A 240 -29.26 2.19 8.40
CA GLN A 240 -30.45 1.73 9.11
C GLN A 240 -31.37 0.88 8.23
N THR A 241 -31.62 1.29 7.00
CA THR A 241 -32.47 0.57 6.04
C THR A 241 -31.87 -0.78 5.68
N ILE A 242 -30.55 -0.84 5.42
CA ILE A 242 -29.88 -2.13 5.12
C ILE A 242 -29.94 -3.06 6.34
N ARG A 243 -29.73 -2.54 7.57
CA ARG A 243 -29.87 -3.31 8.81
C ARG A 243 -31.26 -3.90 8.97
N LYS A 244 -32.31 -3.09 8.79
CA LYS A 244 -33.70 -3.52 8.86
C LYS A 244 -34.00 -4.61 7.82
N ALA A 245 -33.56 -4.41 6.58
CA ALA A 245 -33.73 -5.39 5.51
C ALA A 245 -32.98 -6.71 5.75
N CYS A 246 -31.87 -6.68 6.50
CA CYS A 246 -31.09 -7.87 6.87
C CYS A 246 -31.53 -8.53 8.18
N GLY A 247 -32.49 -7.96 8.92
CA GLY A 247 -32.90 -8.45 10.24
C GLY A 247 -31.86 -8.27 11.35
N VAL A 248 -30.95 -7.30 11.22
CA VAL A 248 -29.87 -7.06 12.20
C VAL A 248 -30.16 -5.81 13.03
N ALA A 249 -30.34 -5.96 14.34
CA ALA A 249 -30.62 -4.84 15.25
C ALA A 249 -29.38 -3.99 15.59
N VAL A 250 -28.21 -4.63 15.75
CA VAL A 250 -26.97 -3.98 16.17
C VAL A 250 -26.24 -3.35 14.99
N GLY A 251 -25.71 -2.14 15.18
CA GLY A 251 -24.86 -1.48 14.19
C GLY A 251 -23.84 -0.57 14.86
N LEU A 252 -22.62 -1.08 15.04
CA LEU A 252 -21.51 -0.31 15.59
C LEU A 252 -21.17 0.86 14.66
N ARG A 253 -21.21 2.08 15.22
CA ARG A 253 -20.85 3.31 14.52
C ARG A 253 -19.37 3.26 14.14
N CYS A 254 -19.03 3.77 12.97
CA CYS A 254 -17.64 3.93 12.55
C CYS A 254 -17.25 5.40 12.71
N PRO A 255 -16.53 5.79 13.79
CA PRO A 255 -16.17 7.18 14.03
C PRO A 255 -15.31 7.75 12.89
N ALA A 256 -15.34 9.07 12.71
CA ALA A 256 -14.60 9.74 11.64
C ALA A 256 -13.09 9.40 11.66
N TRP A 257 -12.47 9.39 12.84
CA TRP A 257 -11.04 9.06 12.99
C TRP A 257 -10.71 7.64 12.50
N LEU A 258 -11.63 6.67 12.66
CA LEU A 258 -11.42 5.30 12.21
C LEU A 258 -11.52 5.20 10.67
N LEU A 259 -12.41 5.99 10.07
CA LEU A 259 -12.51 6.14 8.60
C LEU A 259 -11.28 6.85 8.04
N GLU A 260 -10.73 7.83 8.75
CA GLU A 260 -9.49 8.52 8.37
C GLU A 260 -8.27 7.60 8.47
N LEU A 261 -8.21 6.70 9.45
CA LEU A 261 -7.17 5.66 9.49
C LEU A 261 -7.27 4.70 8.30
N GLY A 262 -8.48 4.18 8.04
CA GLY A 262 -8.72 3.32 6.86
C GLY A 262 -8.42 4.04 5.54
N GLY A 263 -8.81 5.31 5.45
CA GLY A 263 -8.53 6.19 4.33
C GLY A 263 -7.05 6.49 4.18
N GLY A 264 -6.33 6.74 5.27
CA GLY A 264 -4.88 7.00 5.31
C GLY A 264 -4.06 5.78 4.87
N ILE A 265 -4.46 4.58 5.28
CA ILE A 265 -3.90 3.31 4.78
C ILE A 265 -4.06 3.21 3.25
N TYR A 266 -5.17 3.74 2.70
CA TYR A 266 -5.45 3.81 1.26
C TYR A 266 -4.86 5.05 0.54
N ARG A 267 -4.39 6.03 1.30
CA ARG A 267 -4.10 7.40 0.84
C ARG A 267 -2.81 7.88 1.48
N HIS A 268 -1.69 7.35 0.99
CA HIS A 268 -0.40 7.97 1.23
C HIS A 268 0.08 8.71 -0.03
N ARG A 269 0.33 10.02 0.18
CA ARG A 269 0.94 11.07 -0.66
C ARG A 269 0.08 11.72 -1.75
N ASN A 270 -0.60 12.81 -1.38
CA ASN A 270 -0.16 14.18 -1.71
C ASN A 270 -1.08 15.19 -0.99
N ARG A 271 -0.49 16.11 -0.21
CA ARG A 271 -1.21 17.22 0.43
C ARG A 271 -1.60 18.23 -0.66
N THR A 272 -2.84 18.17 -1.09
CA THR A 272 -3.63 19.37 -1.36
C THR A 272 -4.87 19.31 -0.47
N ARG A 273 -5.25 20.48 0.02
CA ARG A 273 -6.21 20.72 1.09
C ARG A 273 -7.60 20.13 0.74
N ILE A 274 -8.22 19.52 1.76
CA ILE A 274 -9.63 19.10 1.85
C ILE A 274 -10.04 17.92 0.94
N GLU A 275 -10.06 16.72 1.52
CA GLU A 275 -11.03 15.68 1.14
C GLU A 275 -11.58 15.07 2.43
N LYS A 276 -12.88 15.22 2.66
CA LYS A 276 -13.63 14.25 3.47
C LYS A 276 -13.89 13.03 2.58
N PRO A 277 -13.63 11.80 3.05
CA PRO A 277 -13.91 10.61 2.25
C PRO A 277 -15.41 10.49 1.98
N MET A 278 -15.79 10.34 0.71
CA MET A 278 -17.02 9.61 0.38
C MET A 278 -16.83 8.17 0.86
N GLY A 279 -17.74 7.71 1.71
CA GLY A 279 -17.73 6.37 2.29
C GLY A 279 -17.86 5.28 1.23
N CYS A 280 -16.73 4.87 0.66
CA CYS A 280 -16.57 3.59 -0.02
C CYS A 280 -15.80 2.67 0.93
N ALA A 281 -16.53 1.77 1.57
CA ALA A 281 -16.00 0.77 2.47
C ALA A 281 -14.98 -0.13 1.76
N GLY A 282 -13.70 0.10 2.01
CA GLY A 282 -12.65 -0.89 1.83
C GLY A 282 -12.64 -1.82 3.04
N ALA A 283 -12.99 -3.09 2.83
CA ALA A 283 -12.74 -4.14 3.81
C ALA A 283 -12.46 -5.47 3.08
N ILE A 284 -11.18 -5.85 3.16
CA ILE A 284 -10.60 -7.17 3.46
C ILE A 284 -11.37 -8.39 2.95
N THR A 285 -10.74 -9.08 2.00
CA THR A 285 -11.08 -10.40 1.47
C THR A 285 -10.97 -11.48 2.54
N GLY A 286 -12.01 -12.29 2.72
CA GLY A 286 -11.99 -13.53 3.49
C GLY A 286 -12.59 -14.66 2.67
N ASP A 287 -11.76 -15.65 2.34
CA ASP A 287 -12.13 -16.86 1.62
C ASP A 287 -13.04 -17.78 2.44
N ARG A 288 -13.85 -18.54 1.72
CA ARG A 288 -14.89 -19.46 2.22
C ARG A 288 -14.28 -20.80 2.66
N LEU A 289 -14.78 -21.35 3.78
CA LEU A 289 -14.89 -22.79 4.02
C LEU A 289 -16.26 -23.08 4.68
N PRO A 290 -16.97 -24.17 4.30
CA PRO A 290 -18.31 -24.47 4.80
C PRO A 290 -18.27 -25.36 6.05
N VAL A 291 -19.21 -25.16 6.97
CA VAL A 291 -19.51 -26.09 8.06
C VAL A 291 -20.91 -26.65 7.81
N GLN A 292 -21.00 -27.97 7.60
CA GLN A 292 -22.22 -28.75 7.72
C GLN A 292 -22.40 -29.18 9.17
N ILE A 293 -23.63 -29.12 9.67
CA ILE A 293 -24.08 -29.74 10.92
C ILE A 293 -25.14 -30.78 10.53
N SER A 294 -24.98 -32.04 10.97
CA SER A 294 -26.12 -32.92 11.30
C SER A 294 -25.70 -34.17 12.09
N ALA A 295 -26.37 -34.31 13.25
CA ALA A 295 -26.97 -35.50 13.87
C ALA A 295 -26.14 -36.68 14.46
N ALA A 296 -26.37 -36.83 15.77
CA ALA A 296 -26.91 -38.00 16.48
C ALA A 296 -25.99 -39.16 16.95
N GLU A 297 -25.93 -39.21 18.29
CA GLU A 297 -26.13 -40.37 19.18
C GLU A 297 -25.07 -41.46 19.43
N ARG A 298 -24.92 -41.68 20.76
CA ARG A 298 -24.66 -42.92 21.52
C ARG A 298 -23.21 -43.39 21.74
N GLY A 299 -22.84 -43.40 23.03
CA GLY A 299 -22.16 -44.55 23.65
C GLY A 299 -20.91 -44.24 24.47
N GLY A 300 -20.92 -44.66 25.74
CA GLY A 300 -19.72 -45.13 26.46
C GLY A 300 -18.99 -44.10 27.33
N GLY A 301 -19.05 -44.31 28.65
CA GLY A 301 -18.34 -43.50 29.63
C GLY A 301 -16.83 -43.81 29.77
N SER A 302 -16.23 -43.14 30.75
CA SER A 302 -14.85 -43.34 31.25
C SER A 302 -13.69 -42.75 30.44
N MET A 303 -13.80 -41.50 29.94
CA MET A 303 -12.63 -40.77 29.41
C MET A 303 -12.72 -39.22 29.57
N TYR A 304 -13.35 -38.74 30.64
CA TYR A 304 -13.63 -37.30 30.83
C TYR A 304 -12.63 -36.55 31.74
N GLY A 305 -11.81 -37.24 32.55
CA GLY A 305 -10.91 -36.59 33.51
C GLY A 305 -9.67 -35.92 32.92
N GLU A 306 -9.01 -36.57 31.95
CA GLU A 306 -7.75 -36.06 31.37
C GLU A 306 -7.97 -35.00 30.28
N ASN A 307 -9.04 -35.12 29.48
CA ASN A 307 -9.36 -34.19 28.39
C ASN A 307 -9.74 -32.77 28.89
N LEU A 308 -10.40 -32.66 30.05
CA LEU A 308 -10.77 -31.37 30.64
C LEU A 308 -9.56 -30.54 31.09
N ASN A 309 -8.52 -31.20 31.60
CA ASN A 309 -7.31 -30.53 32.07
C ASN A 309 -6.47 -30.03 30.88
N HIS A 310 -6.37 -30.83 29.81
CA HIS A 310 -5.68 -30.43 28.58
C HIS A 310 -6.36 -29.25 27.90
N HIS A 311 -7.71 -29.25 27.82
CA HIS A 311 -8.47 -28.15 27.24
C HIS A 311 -8.30 -26.84 28.05
N HIS A 312 -8.26 -26.93 29.38
CA HIS A 312 -8.07 -25.76 30.25
C HIS A 312 -6.66 -25.16 30.14
N ILE A 313 -5.63 -26.01 30.06
CA ILE A 313 -4.23 -25.59 29.83
C ILE A 313 -4.09 -24.90 28.47
N MET A 314 -4.62 -25.52 27.42
CA MET A 314 -4.57 -24.98 26.05
C MET A 314 -5.30 -23.63 25.95
N LYS A 315 -6.46 -23.47 26.60
CA LYS A 315 -7.19 -22.20 26.64
C LYS A 315 -6.37 -21.08 27.30
N LYS A 316 -5.69 -21.37 28.42
CA LYS A 316 -4.81 -20.40 29.09
C LYS A 316 -3.59 -20.02 28.25
N LEU A 317 -3.01 -20.96 27.52
CA LEU A 317 -1.91 -20.68 26.59
C LEU A 317 -2.37 -19.77 25.45
N ILE A 318 -3.53 -20.02 24.86
CA ILE A 318 -4.11 -19.17 23.81
C ILE A 318 -4.36 -17.75 24.35
N ILE A 319 -4.95 -17.63 25.55
CA ILE A 319 -5.19 -16.32 26.19
C ILE A 319 -3.87 -15.57 26.39
N ALA A 320 -2.82 -16.24 26.86
CA ALA A 320 -1.50 -15.63 27.05
C ALA A 320 -0.93 -15.06 25.74
N LEU A 321 -0.99 -15.85 24.65
CA LEU A 321 -0.50 -15.43 23.34
C LEU A 321 -1.33 -14.28 22.76
N VAL A 322 -2.66 -14.36 22.84
CA VAL A 322 -3.56 -13.30 22.34
C VAL A 322 -3.36 -12.01 23.11
N ALA A 323 -3.22 -12.06 24.44
CA ALA A 323 -2.97 -10.87 25.26
C ALA A 323 -1.60 -10.23 24.94
N ALA A 324 -0.55 -11.05 24.77
CA ALA A 324 0.78 -10.57 24.42
C ALA A 324 0.81 -9.92 23.02
N LEU A 325 0.12 -10.52 22.03
CA LEU A 325 -0.03 -9.95 20.69
C LEU A 325 -0.84 -8.65 20.71
N ALA A 326 -1.97 -8.62 21.44
CA ALA A 326 -2.77 -7.41 21.59
C ALA A 326 -1.97 -6.26 22.20
N PHE A 327 -1.14 -6.55 23.22
CA PHE A 327 -0.23 -5.58 23.82
C PHE A 327 0.84 -5.11 22.85
N ALA A 328 1.47 -6.03 22.10
CA ALA A 328 2.47 -5.71 21.08
C ALA A 328 1.92 -4.74 20.03
N PHE A 329 0.76 -5.05 19.46
CA PHE A 329 0.12 -4.18 18.47
C PHE A 329 -0.33 -2.85 19.08
N ALA A 330 -0.90 -2.85 20.29
CA ALA A 330 -1.32 -1.62 20.95
C ALA A 330 -0.15 -0.65 21.15
N LEU A 331 0.99 -1.14 21.65
CA LEU A 331 2.19 -0.31 21.81
C LEU A 331 2.83 0.05 20.48
N TYR A 332 2.85 -0.86 19.51
CA TYR A 332 3.32 -0.56 18.15
C TYR A 332 2.57 0.63 17.56
N PHE A 333 1.23 0.56 17.53
CA PHE A 333 0.41 1.65 17.02
C PHE A 333 0.59 2.91 17.84
N LEU A 334 0.62 2.83 19.17
CA LEU A 334 0.81 4.01 20.02
C LEU A 334 2.13 4.72 19.75
N PHE A 335 3.22 3.98 19.55
CA PHE A 335 4.55 4.54 19.26
C PHE A 335 4.70 4.99 17.80
N ASP A 336 3.86 4.50 16.89
CA ASP A 336 3.79 4.94 15.49
C ASP A 336 2.87 6.17 15.28
N LEU A 337 1.99 6.48 16.25
CA LEU A 337 1.04 7.58 16.12
C LEU A 337 1.78 8.92 16.00
N LYS A 338 1.79 9.50 14.78
CA LYS A 338 2.40 10.81 14.51
C LYS A 338 1.84 11.95 15.37
N SER A 339 0.60 11.83 15.89
CA SER A 339 0.04 12.79 16.85
C SER A 339 0.78 12.83 18.19
N PHE A 340 1.45 11.73 18.55
CA PHE A 340 2.28 11.61 19.75
C PHE A 340 3.77 11.48 19.42
N SER A 341 4.22 11.83 18.20
CA SER A 341 5.63 11.71 17.82
C SER A 341 6.59 12.57 18.67
N GLY A 342 6.05 13.52 19.44
CA GLY A 342 6.78 14.28 20.46
C GLY A 342 6.90 13.58 21.81
N LEU A 343 6.33 12.39 22.00
CA LEU A 343 6.38 11.63 23.26
C LEU A 343 6.77 10.17 23.03
N PHE A 344 6.33 9.57 21.93
CA PHE A 344 6.62 8.18 21.57
C PHE A 344 7.22 8.12 20.16
N ALA A 345 8.23 7.29 19.99
CA ALA A 345 8.86 7.05 18.69
C ALA A 345 9.26 5.58 18.56
N ILE A 346 9.00 4.96 17.40
CA ILE A 346 9.45 3.58 17.14
C ILE A 346 10.98 3.48 17.22
N MET A 347 11.68 4.50 16.73
CA MET A 347 13.14 4.61 16.79
C MET A 347 13.63 5.12 18.16
N SER A 348 13.19 4.45 19.22
CA SER A 348 13.54 4.75 20.61
C SER A 348 14.02 3.52 21.37
N VAL A 349 14.87 3.74 22.38
CA VAL A 349 15.29 2.76 23.39
C VAL A 349 14.07 2.27 24.17
N ALA A 350 13.11 3.14 24.50
CA ALA A 350 11.89 2.76 25.20
C ALA A 350 11.05 1.74 24.42
N PHE A 351 10.94 1.93 23.10
CA PHE A 351 10.30 0.96 22.22
C PHE A 351 11.15 -0.32 22.08
N LEU A 352 12.41 -0.16 21.69
CA LEU A 352 13.34 -1.25 21.39
C LEU A 352 13.57 -2.18 22.58
N LEU A 353 13.66 -1.62 23.80
CA LEU A 353 13.91 -2.37 25.03
C LEU A 353 12.62 -2.77 25.75
N GLY A 354 11.68 -1.83 25.86
CA GLY A 354 10.53 -1.97 26.73
C GLY A 354 9.42 -2.87 26.16
N VAL A 355 9.12 -2.75 24.87
CA VAL A 355 8.03 -3.53 24.24
C VAL A 355 8.31 -5.04 24.27
N PRO A 356 9.45 -5.56 23.77
CA PRO A 356 9.72 -6.99 23.82
C PRO A 356 9.80 -7.52 25.26
N PHE A 357 10.33 -6.73 26.20
CA PHE A 357 10.32 -7.09 27.62
C PHE A 357 8.89 -7.25 28.17
N GLY A 358 8.00 -6.28 27.87
CA GLY A 358 6.59 -6.34 28.26
C GLY A 358 5.86 -7.54 27.64
N ILE A 359 6.11 -7.83 26.37
CA ILE A 359 5.55 -9.00 25.67
C ILE A 359 5.96 -10.30 26.39
N GLY A 360 7.25 -10.48 26.65
CA GLY A 360 7.75 -11.67 27.37
C GLY A 360 7.16 -11.78 28.78
N LEU A 361 7.00 -10.64 29.47
CA LEU A 361 6.42 -10.56 30.81
C LEU A 361 4.95 -10.98 30.83
N ILE A 362 4.09 -10.43 29.95
CA ILE A 362 2.66 -10.81 29.87
C ILE A 362 2.51 -12.29 29.54
N THR A 363 3.31 -12.76 28.58
CA THR A 363 3.25 -14.13 28.09
C THR A 363 3.43 -15.13 29.22
N ILE A 364 4.53 -15.01 29.98
CA ILE A 364 4.80 -15.95 31.09
C ILE A 364 3.90 -15.68 32.29
N TYR A 365 3.45 -14.44 32.50
CA TYR A 365 2.53 -14.12 33.60
C TYR A 365 1.14 -14.77 33.45
N LEU A 366 0.71 -15.10 32.23
CA LEU A 366 -0.62 -15.69 31.97
C LEU A 366 -0.59 -17.21 31.72
N VAL A 367 0.59 -17.80 31.48
CA VAL A 367 0.78 -19.26 31.27
C VAL A 367 0.37 -20.08 32.51
N PRO A 368 -0.05 -21.36 32.41
CA PRO A 368 -0.31 -22.19 33.60
C PRO A 368 0.92 -22.41 34.52
N ILE A 369 0.72 -22.52 35.84
CA ILE A 369 1.83 -22.50 36.83
C ILE A 369 2.74 -23.73 36.74
N ASP A 370 2.20 -24.86 36.31
CA ASP A 370 2.87 -26.14 36.06
C ASP A 370 4.02 -26.01 35.04
N LYS A 371 3.86 -25.14 34.03
CA LYS A 371 4.89 -24.91 33.00
C LYS A 371 5.98 -23.92 33.42
N ILE A 372 5.74 -23.12 34.46
CA ILE A 372 6.61 -21.99 34.87
C ILE A 372 7.84 -22.46 35.66
N HIS A 373 7.81 -23.67 36.21
CA HIS A 373 8.95 -24.22 36.94
C HIS A 373 10.19 -24.39 36.06
N SER A 374 10.02 -24.68 34.77
CA SER A 374 11.13 -24.78 33.81
C SER A 374 11.63 -23.39 33.37
N ARG A 375 12.90 -23.07 33.69
CA ARG A 375 13.55 -21.82 33.24
C ARG A 375 13.70 -21.79 31.72
N THR A 376 14.04 -22.94 31.13
CA THR A 376 14.21 -23.13 29.69
C THR A 376 12.89 -22.87 28.95
N TYR A 377 11.77 -23.39 29.48
CA TYR A 377 10.46 -23.12 28.90
C TYR A 377 10.14 -21.62 28.91
N CYS A 378 10.34 -20.94 30.04
CA CYS A 378 10.04 -19.50 30.14
C CYS A 378 10.92 -18.65 29.21
N PHE A 379 12.17 -19.08 28.99
CA PHE A 379 13.12 -18.40 28.11
C PHE A 379 12.67 -18.47 26.64
N PHE A 380 12.36 -19.66 26.13
CA PHE A 380 12.01 -19.87 24.72
C PHE A 380 10.55 -19.58 24.40
N PHE A 381 9.62 -19.85 25.33
CA PHE A 381 8.19 -19.63 25.08
C PHE A 381 7.86 -18.14 24.89
N ALA A 382 8.64 -17.25 25.52
CA ALA A 382 8.54 -15.80 25.32
C ALA A 382 8.83 -15.38 23.86
N TRP A 383 9.51 -16.21 23.07
CA TRP A 383 9.81 -15.92 21.66
C TRP A 383 8.61 -16.12 20.74
N VAL A 384 7.67 -17.00 21.09
CA VAL A 384 6.50 -17.33 20.26
C VAL A 384 5.68 -16.08 19.88
N PRO A 385 5.23 -15.22 20.83
CA PRO A 385 4.48 -14.03 20.47
C PRO A 385 5.33 -12.97 19.75
N ILE A 386 6.65 -12.92 19.98
CA ILE A 386 7.55 -12.03 19.21
C ILE A 386 7.61 -12.47 17.76
N LEU A 387 7.83 -13.76 17.50
CA LEU A 387 7.90 -14.30 16.14
C LEU A 387 6.55 -14.17 15.42
N LEU A 388 5.43 -14.36 16.12
CA LEU A 388 4.09 -14.13 15.57
C LEU A 388 3.82 -12.65 15.29
N PHE A 389 4.17 -11.76 16.23
CA PHE A 389 4.00 -10.32 16.09
C PHE A 389 4.78 -9.81 14.89
N LEU A 390 6.06 -10.21 14.80
CA LEU A 390 6.87 -9.98 13.63
C LEU A 390 6.13 -10.59 12.44
N ALA A 391 6.02 -11.91 12.25
CA ALA A 391 5.41 -12.53 11.06
C ALA A 391 4.14 -11.81 10.53
N LEU A 392 3.22 -11.42 11.42
CA LEU A 392 2.04 -10.64 11.08
C LEU A 392 2.35 -9.25 10.50
N THR A 393 3.29 -8.47 11.05
CA THR A 393 3.67 -7.15 10.49
C THR A 393 4.31 -7.23 9.10
N LEU A 394 4.90 -8.37 8.67
CA LEU A 394 5.44 -8.57 7.31
C LEU A 394 4.34 -8.95 6.35
N VAL A 395 3.43 -9.85 6.77
CA VAL A 395 2.24 -10.20 5.97
C VAL A 395 1.41 -8.95 5.69
N LEU A 396 1.31 -8.06 6.68
CA LEU A 396 0.64 -6.77 6.56
C LEU A 396 1.48 -5.69 5.85
N SER A 397 2.72 -6.01 5.45
CA SER A 397 3.67 -5.09 4.78
C SER A 397 3.85 -3.77 5.52
N VAL A 398 3.86 -3.82 6.86
CA VAL A 398 4.02 -2.67 7.75
C VAL A 398 5.49 -2.30 7.85
N GLU A 399 6.38 -3.30 8.00
CA GLU A 399 7.83 -3.13 8.05
C GLU A 399 8.53 -4.03 7.02
N GLY A 400 9.69 -3.60 6.53
CA GLY A 400 10.58 -4.43 5.75
C GLY A 400 11.26 -5.51 6.59
N TRP A 401 11.41 -6.69 6.01
CA TRP A 401 12.05 -7.83 6.65
C TRP A 401 13.53 -7.58 7.06
N ALA A 402 14.21 -6.60 6.44
CA ALA A 402 15.56 -6.19 6.81
C ALA A 402 15.62 -5.57 8.21
N CYS A 403 14.66 -4.70 8.56
CA CYS A 403 14.55 -4.13 9.90
C CYS A 403 14.32 -5.20 10.96
N TRP A 404 13.57 -6.25 10.62
CA TRP A 404 13.36 -7.35 11.54
C TRP A 404 14.60 -8.18 11.79
N LEU A 405 15.36 -8.50 10.74
CA LEU A 405 16.60 -9.24 10.90
C LEU A 405 17.53 -8.49 11.88
N MET A 406 17.57 -7.16 11.76
CA MET A 406 18.30 -6.32 12.70
C MET A 406 17.67 -6.37 14.11
N ILE A 407 16.36 -6.18 14.27
CA ILE A 407 15.76 -6.05 15.61
C ILE A 407 15.58 -7.38 16.37
N LEU A 408 15.49 -8.51 15.65
CA LEU A 408 15.11 -9.81 16.19
C LEU A 408 16.02 -10.29 17.33
N PRO A 409 17.36 -10.27 17.24
CA PRO A 409 18.24 -10.72 18.32
C PRO A 409 17.99 -9.96 19.63
N VAL A 410 17.76 -8.64 19.52
CA VAL A 410 17.48 -7.76 20.67
C VAL A 410 16.12 -8.11 21.27
N PHE A 411 15.09 -8.25 20.43
CA PHE A 411 13.73 -8.60 20.86
C PHE A 411 13.66 -9.96 21.54
N LEU A 412 14.34 -10.97 21.02
CA LEU A 412 14.37 -12.32 21.63
C LEU A 412 15.04 -12.28 23.01
N LEU A 413 16.18 -11.60 23.14
CA LEU A 413 16.88 -11.47 24.42
C LEU A 413 16.03 -10.76 25.48
N LEU A 414 15.44 -9.62 25.13
CA LEU A 414 14.64 -8.81 26.06
C LEU A 414 13.33 -9.49 26.43
N SER A 415 12.70 -10.15 25.47
CA SER A 415 11.54 -11.02 25.71
C SER A 415 11.85 -12.12 26.72
N SER A 416 13.00 -12.79 26.58
CA SER A 416 13.43 -13.79 27.55
C SER A 416 13.68 -13.19 28.95
N LEU A 417 14.26 -11.98 29.04
CA LEU A 417 14.41 -11.27 30.33
C LEU A 417 13.03 -10.94 30.94
N GLY A 418 12.07 -10.47 30.14
CA GLY A 418 10.68 -10.26 30.55
C GLY A 418 10.01 -11.53 31.07
N GLY A 419 10.20 -12.65 30.37
CA GLY A 419 9.67 -13.95 30.78
C GLY A 419 10.28 -14.47 32.08
N LEU A 420 11.59 -14.30 32.26
CA LEU A 420 12.30 -14.72 33.48
C LEU A 420 11.93 -13.85 34.68
N THR A 421 11.72 -12.55 34.50
CA THR A 421 11.24 -11.66 35.57
C THR A 421 9.80 -12.01 35.96
N ALA A 422 8.91 -12.24 34.99
CA ALA A 422 7.55 -12.73 35.27
C ALA A 422 7.56 -14.04 36.06
N ARG A 423 8.44 -14.98 35.71
CA ARG A 423 8.64 -16.23 36.47
C ARG A 423 9.04 -15.95 37.92
N HIS A 424 10.04 -15.09 38.14
CA HIS A 424 10.51 -14.74 39.50
C HIS A 424 9.37 -14.17 40.35
N PHE A 425 8.64 -13.17 39.83
CA PHE A 425 7.53 -12.55 40.54
C PHE A 425 6.37 -13.51 40.77
N ARG A 426 6.06 -14.40 39.83
CA ARG A 426 4.92 -15.30 39.95
C ARG A 426 5.17 -16.46 40.91
N LEU A 427 6.39 -16.98 40.98
CA LEU A 427 6.78 -17.95 42.01
C LEU A 427 6.80 -17.31 43.41
N LYS A 428 7.19 -16.03 43.51
CA LYS A 428 7.20 -15.27 44.77
C LYS A 428 5.80 -14.79 45.20
N LYS A 429 4.89 -14.51 44.26
CA LYS A 429 3.48 -14.11 44.52
C LYS A 429 2.67 -15.21 45.17
N TYR A 430 3.06 -16.48 44.99
CA TYR A 430 2.52 -17.59 45.79
C TYR A 430 2.81 -17.42 47.30
N GLN A 431 3.83 -16.62 47.66
CA GLN A 431 4.26 -16.40 49.05
C GLN A 431 3.89 -15.02 49.61
N ASN A 432 3.65 -13.98 48.80
CA ASN A 432 3.27 -12.65 49.29
C ASN A 432 2.45 -11.85 48.25
N GLY A 433 1.27 -11.38 48.66
CA GLY A 433 0.35 -10.63 47.81
C GLY A 433 0.65 -9.13 47.80
N ASN A 434 1.30 -8.65 46.72
CA ASN A 434 1.10 -7.30 46.15
C ASN A 434 1.77 -7.23 44.76
N THR A 435 1.04 -6.76 43.74
CA THR A 435 1.37 -7.02 42.33
C THR A 435 2.09 -5.83 41.67
N TYR A 436 3.42 -5.89 41.55
CA TYR A 436 4.29 -4.92 40.84
C TYR A 436 4.29 -5.07 39.30
N VAL A 437 3.63 -6.11 38.78
CA VAL A 437 3.69 -6.50 37.37
C VAL A 437 3.06 -5.45 36.45
N SER A 438 1.98 -4.80 36.87
CA SER A 438 1.35 -3.72 36.11
C SER A 438 2.27 -2.51 35.94
N VAL A 439 3.14 -2.22 36.93
CA VAL A 439 4.11 -1.12 36.86
C VAL A 439 5.18 -1.42 35.81
N LEU A 440 5.68 -2.67 35.78
CA LEU A 440 6.66 -3.11 34.79
C LEU A 440 6.10 -3.13 33.35
N LEU A 441 4.80 -3.35 33.19
CA LEU A 441 4.14 -3.28 31.88
C LEU A 441 3.98 -1.87 31.33
N LEU A 442 3.89 -0.88 32.22
CA LEU A 442 3.80 0.54 31.84
C LEU A 442 5.18 1.17 31.67
N LEU A 443 6.26 0.44 31.93
CA LEU A 443 7.64 0.92 31.83
C LEU A 443 7.99 1.52 30.44
N PRO A 444 7.58 0.94 29.29
CA PRO A 444 7.84 1.56 27.98
C PRO A 444 7.15 2.93 27.86
N LEU A 445 5.94 3.06 28.41
CA LEU A 445 5.16 4.30 28.39
C LEU A 445 5.73 5.37 29.32
N ALA A 446 6.33 4.95 30.44
CA ALA A 446 6.97 5.85 31.40
C ALA A 446 8.36 6.32 30.93
N MET A 447 9.12 5.45 30.25
CA MET A 447 10.46 5.79 29.76
C MET A 447 10.43 6.70 28.52
N ALA A 448 9.44 6.55 27.65
CA ALA A 448 9.42 7.28 26.38
C ALA A 448 9.41 8.83 26.53
N PRO A 449 8.64 9.44 27.45
CA PRO A 449 8.73 10.88 27.71
C PRO A 449 10.10 11.31 28.24
N VAL A 450 10.72 10.52 29.11
CA VAL A 450 12.07 10.80 29.65
C VAL A 450 13.11 10.75 28.53
N GLU A 451 13.00 9.75 27.66
CA GLU A 451 13.87 9.63 26.49
C GLU A 451 13.68 10.79 25.50
N HIS A 452 12.45 11.27 25.32
CA HIS A 452 12.20 12.47 24.53
C HIS A 452 12.89 13.71 25.13
N MET A 453 12.87 13.88 26.45
CA MET A 453 13.57 14.98 27.12
C MET A 453 15.09 14.93 26.94
N ILE A 454 15.68 13.73 26.86
CA ILE A 454 17.10 13.55 26.57
C ILE A 454 17.40 13.89 25.10
N GLY A 455 16.46 13.58 24.20
CA GLY A 455 16.57 13.83 22.77
C GLY A 455 17.54 12.88 22.04
N ALA A 456 17.45 12.85 20.71
CA ALA A 456 18.40 12.09 19.90
C ALA A 456 19.68 12.91 19.69
N ILE A 457 20.83 12.38 20.13
CA ILE A 457 22.13 13.02 19.92
C ILE A 457 22.65 12.61 18.53
N PRO A 458 22.83 13.54 17.58
CA PRO A 458 23.33 13.17 16.27
C PRO A 458 24.80 12.75 16.34
N GLY A 459 25.10 11.52 15.95
CA GLY A 459 26.46 10.98 15.86
C GLY A 459 26.97 10.99 14.42
N ARG A 460 28.23 11.36 14.21
CA ARG A 460 28.92 11.21 12.93
C ARG A 460 29.85 10.00 12.99
N TYR A 461 29.82 9.20 11.94
CA TYR A 461 30.55 7.95 11.84
C TYR A 461 31.25 7.86 10.48
N GLU A 462 32.31 7.05 10.43
CA GLU A 462 33.09 6.81 9.22
C GLU A 462 33.06 5.31 8.87
N ALA A 463 32.81 5.01 7.60
CA ALA A 463 33.06 3.70 7.01
C ALA A 463 34.30 3.79 6.10
N TYR A 464 35.27 2.93 6.38
CA TYR A 464 36.53 2.83 5.63
C TYR A 464 36.72 1.42 5.07
N THR A 465 37.06 1.35 3.79
CA THR A 465 37.47 0.13 3.07
C THR A 465 38.60 0.47 2.10
N TYR A 466 39.36 -0.55 1.71
CA TYR A 466 40.40 -0.44 0.69
C TYR A 466 40.49 -1.72 -0.13
N ILE A 467 41.05 -1.61 -1.34
CA ILE A 467 41.38 -2.76 -2.17
C ILE A 467 42.69 -2.51 -2.92
N ASP A 468 43.47 -3.58 -3.12
CA ASP A 468 44.67 -3.55 -3.94
C ASP A 468 44.33 -3.99 -5.37
N ILE A 469 44.77 -3.21 -6.35
CA ILE A 469 44.46 -3.34 -7.78
C ILE A 469 45.77 -3.40 -8.56
N HIS A 470 45.89 -4.39 -9.46
CA HIS A 470 46.97 -4.47 -10.42
C HIS A 470 46.56 -3.87 -11.76
N ALA A 471 47.19 -2.78 -12.20
CA ALA A 471 46.78 -2.08 -13.43
C ALA A 471 48.00 -1.51 -14.17
N PRO A 472 47.95 -1.37 -15.51
CA PRO A 472 49.07 -0.86 -16.30
C PRO A 472 49.48 0.57 -15.87
N ASP A 473 48.52 1.42 -15.54
CA ASP A 473 48.73 2.80 -15.11
C ASP A 473 47.65 3.28 -14.13
N LYS A 474 47.89 4.44 -13.48
CA LYS A 474 46.94 5.09 -12.58
C LYS A 474 45.68 5.59 -13.29
N ALA A 475 45.83 6.07 -14.52
CA ALA A 475 44.75 6.65 -15.31
C ALA A 475 43.62 5.63 -15.56
N THR A 476 43.97 4.35 -15.76
CA THR A 476 43.03 3.24 -15.94
C THR A 476 42.12 3.08 -14.72
N ILE A 477 42.70 3.08 -13.52
CA ILE A 477 41.95 3.01 -12.26
C ILE A 477 41.12 4.29 -12.07
N TRP A 478 41.73 5.45 -12.30
CA TRP A 478 41.11 6.75 -12.07
C TRP A 478 39.93 7.02 -13.02
N ASN A 479 40.01 6.56 -14.26
CA ASN A 479 38.89 6.58 -15.21
C ASN A 479 37.71 5.74 -14.72
N ASN A 480 37.97 4.58 -14.10
CA ASN A 480 36.91 3.74 -13.51
C ASN A 480 36.33 4.33 -12.21
N VAL A 481 37.08 5.19 -11.49
CA VAL A 481 36.60 5.94 -10.31
C VAL A 481 35.72 7.14 -10.71
N THR A 482 36.12 7.86 -11.76
CA THR A 482 35.44 9.08 -12.23
C THR A 482 34.24 8.80 -13.13
N ARG A 483 34.27 7.70 -13.89
CA ARG A 483 33.22 7.29 -14.84
C ARG A 483 32.80 5.84 -14.62
N VAL A 484 32.02 5.61 -13.57
CA VAL A 484 31.44 4.29 -13.27
C VAL A 484 30.30 4.01 -14.25
N ARG A 485 30.64 3.36 -15.39
CA ARG A 485 29.67 2.84 -16.37
C ARG A 485 28.74 1.81 -15.73
N ALA A 486 27.59 1.58 -16.36
CA ALA A 486 26.57 0.63 -15.89
C ALA A 486 27.17 -0.71 -15.41
N ILE A 487 26.85 -1.12 -14.19
CA ILE A 487 27.31 -2.37 -13.57
C ILE A 487 26.40 -3.52 -14.01
N ASP A 488 26.96 -4.56 -14.63
CA ASP A 488 26.21 -5.76 -15.00
C ASP A 488 25.86 -6.59 -13.74
N LYS A 489 24.69 -7.21 -13.71
CA LYS A 489 24.22 -8.06 -12.60
C LYS A 489 25.19 -9.20 -12.26
N LYS A 490 26.04 -9.63 -13.20
CA LYS A 490 27.06 -10.68 -12.98
C LYS A 490 28.29 -10.20 -12.19
N GLN A 491 28.55 -8.89 -12.12
CA GLN A 491 29.73 -8.29 -11.46
C GLN A 491 29.46 -7.92 -10.00
N ASP A 492 28.19 -7.92 -9.58
CA ASP A 492 27.76 -7.63 -8.22
C ASP A 492 28.08 -8.83 -7.29
N LYS A 493 28.84 -8.58 -6.22
CA LYS A 493 29.17 -9.56 -5.17
C LYS A 493 28.67 -9.16 -3.78
N ALA A 494 27.91 -8.07 -3.67
CA ALA A 494 27.42 -7.57 -2.39
C ALA A 494 26.39 -8.56 -1.81
N TRP A 495 26.82 -9.42 -0.89
CA TRP A 495 25.96 -10.49 -0.36
C TRP A 495 24.98 -9.94 0.67
N LEU A 496 25.44 -9.07 1.57
CA LEU A 496 24.63 -8.59 2.69
C LEU A 496 23.52 -7.65 2.19
N THR A 497 23.88 -6.64 1.38
CA THR A 497 22.92 -5.68 0.81
C THR A 497 21.93 -6.34 -0.14
N ARG A 498 22.38 -7.30 -0.97
CA ARG A 498 21.49 -8.10 -1.83
C ARG A 498 20.53 -8.92 -1.01
N THR A 499 21.04 -9.59 0.03
CA THR A 499 20.21 -10.38 0.92
C THR A 499 19.18 -9.45 1.51
N LEU A 500 19.58 -8.35 2.18
CA LEU A 500 18.77 -7.31 2.86
C LEU A 500 17.88 -6.46 1.94
N GLY A 501 17.95 -6.63 0.62
CA GLY A 501 17.15 -5.86 -0.34
C GLY A 501 17.48 -4.36 -0.37
N PHE A 502 18.66 -3.95 0.07
CA PHE A 502 19.13 -2.58 -0.08
C PHE A 502 19.37 -2.26 -1.57
N PRO A 503 19.15 -1.01 -2.00
CA PRO A 503 19.40 -0.61 -3.37
C PRO A 503 20.89 -0.68 -3.71
N ARG A 504 21.18 -0.97 -4.98
CA ARG A 504 22.54 -1.26 -5.45
C ARG A 504 23.00 -0.25 -6.48
N PRO A 505 24.30 0.10 -6.53
CA PRO A 505 24.81 1.04 -7.51
C PRO A 505 24.66 0.48 -8.92
N ILE A 506 24.11 1.29 -9.83
CA ILE A 506 24.00 0.98 -11.25
C ILE A 506 25.06 1.74 -12.04
N ARG A 507 25.13 3.08 -11.90
CA ARG A 507 26.07 3.92 -12.65
C ARG A 507 26.32 5.25 -11.93
N ALA A 508 27.48 5.85 -12.13
CA ALA A 508 27.81 7.19 -11.68
C ALA A 508 28.85 7.81 -12.61
N GLU A 509 28.50 8.88 -13.31
CA GLU A 509 29.39 9.53 -14.28
C GLU A 509 29.51 11.02 -13.98
N LEU A 510 30.76 11.50 -13.86
CA LEU A 510 31.07 12.92 -13.74
C LEU A 510 30.84 13.64 -15.07
N ASN A 511 30.24 14.83 -14.98
CA ASN A 511 30.12 15.74 -16.11
C ASN A 511 31.48 16.29 -16.57
N TYR A 512 32.38 16.61 -15.64
CA TYR A 512 33.77 16.98 -15.87
C TYR A 512 34.64 16.61 -14.66
N CYS A 513 35.94 16.43 -14.88
CA CYS A 513 36.92 16.12 -13.83
C CYS A 513 37.48 17.43 -13.26
N GLY A 514 37.17 17.73 -11.99
CA GLY A 514 37.64 18.93 -11.30
C GLY A 514 36.70 19.38 -10.19
N VAL A 515 37.10 20.42 -9.46
CA VAL A 515 36.26 21.04 -8.42
C VAL A 515 34.98 21.60 -9.05
N GLY A 516 33.84 21.35 -8.39
CA GLY A 516 32.51 21.66 -8.92
C GLY A 516 31.93 20.58 -9.84
N GLY A 517 32.73 19.56 -10.19
CA GLY A 517 32.26 18.38 -10.93
C GLY A 517 31.06 17.75 -10.25
N TYR A 518 30.06 17.41 -11.04
CA TYR A 518 28.78 16.88 -10.59
C TYR A 518 28.53 15.52 -11.21
N ARG A 519 28.16 14.54 -10.38
CA ARG A 519 27.71 13.22 -10.85
C ARG A 519 26.40 12.81 -10.20
N LYS A 520 25.55 12.17 -11.01
CA LYS A 520 24.36 11.47 -10.53
C LYS A 520 24.71 10.00 -10.33
N ALA A 521 24.82 9.57 -9.07
CA ALA A 521 24.97 8.16 -8.77
C ALA A 521 23.59 7.52 -8.70
N ILE A 522 23.28 6.68 -9.69
CA ILE A 522 22.00 6.00 -9.82
C ILE A 522 22.14 4.61 -9.23
N PHE A 523 21.23 4.29 -8.33
CA PHE A 523 21.06 2.99 -7.71
C PHE A 523 19.76 2.34 -8.24
N ASP A 524 19.64 1.02 -8.09
CA ASP A 524 18.39 0.32 -8.41
C ASP A 524 17.24 0.77 -7.48
N LYS A 525 16.02 0.33 -7.78
CA LYS A 525 14.79 0.80 -7.08
C LYS A 525 14.56 2.32 -7.11
N GLY A 526 15.25 3.06 -7.99
CA GLY A 526 15.01 4.49 -8.22
C GLY A 526 15.71 5.44 -7.24
N LEU A 527 16.67 4.94 -6.46
CA LEU A 527 17.50 5.77 -5.59
C LEU A 527 18.55 6.53 -6.42
N VAL A 528 18.66 7.85 -6.21
CA VAL A 528 19.64 8.70 -6.89
C VAL A 528 20.34 9.58 -5.85
N PHE A 529 21.67 9.62 -5.90
CA PHE A 529 22.48 10.55 -5.13
C PHE A 529 23.05 11.64 -6.04
N HIS A 530 22.99 12.86 -5.52
CA HIS A 530 23.53 14.04 -6.14
C HIS A 530 24.87 14.32 -5.50
N GLU A 531 25.93 14.09 -6.26
CA GLU A 531 27.28 14.16 -5.72
C GLU A 531 28.03 15.33 -6.35
N GLN A 532 28.67 16.14 -5.51
CA GLN A 532 29.40 17.33 -5.94
C GLN A 532 30.81 17.30 -5.39
N VAL A 533 31.79 17.34 -6.29
CA VAL A 533 33.22 17.33 -5.97
C VAL A 533 33.63 18.69 -5.42
N PHE A 534 34.21 18.70 -4.22
CA PHE A 534 34.73 19.92 -3.58
C PHE A 534 36.25 19.90 -3.40
N HIS A 535 36.89 18.74 -3.53
CA HIS A 535 38.35 18.61 -3.59
C HIS A 535 38.71 17.59 -4.67
N TYR A 536 39.65 17.95 -5.56
CA TYR A 536 40.08 17.08 -6.66
C TYR A 536 41.58 17.23 -6.91
N GLU A 537 42.30 16.13 -6.80
CA GLU A 537 43.68 15.96 -7.24
C GLU A 537 43.71 14.82 -8.24
N ASP A 538 44.08 15.13 -9.48
CA ASP A 538 44.04 14.17 -10.57
C ASP A 538 44.90 12.93 -10.27
N GLU A 539 44.35 11.74 -10.58
CA GLU A 539 44.96 10.43 -10.30
C GLU A 539 45.38 10.16 -8.85
N ARG A 540 44.84 10.93 -7.89
CA ARG A 540 45.28 10.84 -6.49
C ARG A 540 44.14 10.92 -5.48
N ARG A 541 43.27 11.93 -5.56
CA ARG A 541 42.23 12.15 -4.55
C ARG A 541 40.98 12.82 -5.11
N MET A 542 39.82 12.36 -4.66
CA MET A 542 38.54 13.00 -4.97
C MET A 542 37.63 12.96 -3.75
N ASP A 543 37.29 14.15 -3.22
CA ASP A 543 36.33 14.31 -2.15
C ASP A 543 35.04 14.91 -2.72
N PHE A 544 33.91 14.28 -2.40
CA PHE A 544 32.61 14.67 -2.91
C PHE A 544 31.57 14.68 -1.80
N SER A 545 30.73 15.71 -1.80
CA SER A 545 29.55 15.76 -0.95
C SER A 545 28.46 14.89 -1.57
N ILE A 546 27.67 14.24 -0.72
CA ILE A 546 26.57 13.38 -1.13
C ILE A 546 25.29 14.04 -0.63
N LYS A 547 24.36 14.30 -1.53
CA LYS A 547 23.00 14.74 -1.19
C LYS A 547 22.01 13.71 -1.71
N ALA A 548 21.36 13.02 -0.78
CA ALA A 548 20.15 12.28 -1.08
C ALA A 548 18.98 13.25 -1.01
N HIS A 549 18.10 13.25 -2.01
CA HIS A 549 16.84 13.96 -1.94
C HIS A 549 15.75 12.95 -1.52
N PRO A 550 15.36 12.88 -0.23
CA PRO A 550 14.47 11.83 0.26
C PRO A 550 13.08 11.84 -0.40
N TYR A 551 12.72 12.98 -1.00
CA TYR A 551 11.48 13.18 -1.74
C TYR A 551 11.50 12.56 -3.15
N GLU A 552 12.69 12.28 -3.69
CA GLU A 552 12.90 11.66 -5.00
C GLU A 552 13.05 10.13 -4.88
N ILE A 553 13.36 9.63 -3.69
CA ILE A 553 13.49 8.20 -3.39
C ILE A 553 12.08 7.59 -3.29
N PRO A 554 11.73 6.57 -4.09
CA PRO A 554 10.46 5.88 -3.96
C PRO A 554 10.33 5.31 -2.54
N SER A 555 9.19 5.50 -1.86
CA SER A 555 8.98 5.04 -0.48
C SER A 555 8.96 3.51 -0.31
N THR A 556 9.14 2.76 -1.41
CA THR A 556 9.27 1.29 -1.45
C THR A 556 10.74 0.84 -1.50
N THR A 557 11.68 1.78 -1.52
CA THR A 557 13.10 1.53 -1.74
C THR A 557 13.81 1.12 -0.46
N MET A 558 13.45 1.77 0.66
CA MET A 558 13.92 1.52 2.01
C MET A 558 12.79 1.84 3.00
N ASP A 559 12.80 1.19 4.17
CA ASP A 559 11.86 1.48 5.26
C ASP A 559 12.05 2.94 5.77
N GLU A 560 10.98 3.60 6.23
CA GLU A 560 10.99 5.03 6.68
C GLU A 560 12.12 5.32 7.69
N HIS A 561 12.44 4.33 8.51
CA HIS A 561 13.48 4.37 9.54
C HIS A 561 14.92 4.25 9.03
N VAL A 562 15.12 3.84 7.77
CA VAL A 562 16.44 3.61 7.15
C VAL A 562 16.62 4.44 5.86
N VAL A 563 15.67 5.34 5.56
CA VAL A 563 15.76 6.24 4.39
C VAL A 563 16.98 7.15 4.51
N ILE A 564 17.78 7.18 3.45
CA ILE A 564 18.97 8.03 3.35
C ILE A 564 18.57 9.48 3.12
N GLY A 565 19.12 10.39 3.93
CA GLY A 565 18.70 11.78 4.01
C GLY A 565 17.41 11.99 4.82
N GLY A 566 16.92 10.92 5.47
CA GLY A 566 15.74 10.95 6.33
C GLY A 566 16.05 11.46 7.74
N ASN A 567 15.09 11.30 8.65
CA ASN A 567 15.20 11.81 10.02
C ASN A 567 16.28 11.09 10.85
N TYR A 568 16.64 9.85 10.49
CA TYR A 568 17.46 8.96 11.32
C TYR A 568 18.83 8.65 10.73
N PHE A 569 18.98 8.63 9.41
CA PHE A 569 20.22 8.27 8.72
C PHE A 569 20.48 9.17 7.50
N ASP A 570 21.71 9.65 7.37
CA ASP A 570 22.14 10.47 6.23
C ASP A 570 23.59 10.18 5.85
N VAL A 571 23.90 10.26 4.56
CA VAL A 571 25.26 10.07 4.03
C VAL A 571 25.77 11.42 3.57
N LEU A 572 26.87 11.88 4.15
CA LEU A 572 27.31 13.27 4.04
C LEU A 572 28.32 13.48 2.91
N ASN A 573 29.34 12.64 2.85
CA ASN A 573 30.41 12.76 1.87
C ASN A 573 31.13 11.42 1.68
N GLY A 574 31.88 11.33 0.58
CA GLY A 574 32.80 10.26 0.31
C GLY A 574 34.15 10.77 -0.19
N THR A 575 35.18 9.97 0.01
CA THR A 575 36.55 10.27 -0.41
C THR A 575 37.18 9.04 -1.04
N TYR A 576 37.67 9.21 -2.27
CA TYR A 576 38.57 8.26 -2.92
C TYR A 576 40.01 8.73 -2.79
N VAL A 577 40.93 7.83 -2.41
CA VAL A 577 42.38 8.08 -2.43
C VAL A 577 43.07 6.94 -3.15
N LEU A 578 43.89 7.25 -4.14
CA LEU A 578 44.71 6.29 -4.86
C LEU A 578 46.18 6.40 -4.42
N GLN A 579 46.70 5.33 -3.83
CA GLN A 579 48.08 5.26 -3.36
C GLN A 579 48.90 4.28 -4.22
N PRO A 580 50.05 4.68 -4.78
CA PRO A 580 50.95 3.76 -5.46
C PRO A 580 51.69 2.87 -4.44
N LEU A 581 51.73 1.56 -4.70
CA LEU A 581 52.49 0.58 -3.91
C LEU A 581 53.77 0.09 -4.62
N GLY A 582 53.91 0.35 -5.92
CA GLY A 582 55.03 -0.13 -6.76
C GLY A 582 54.65 -1.35 -7.60
N ASN A 583 55.45 -1.66 -8.65
CA ASN A 583 55.22 -2.81 -9.56
C ASN A 583 53.79 -2.90 -10.12
N HIS A 584 53.26 -1.81 -10.68
CA HIS A 584 51.90 -1.75 -11.23
C HIS A 584 50.78 -2.07 -10.21
N ASN A 585 51.08 -2.05 -8.91
CA ASN A 585 50.10 -2.22 -7.84
C ASN A 585 49.73 -0.87 -7.22
N TYR A 586 48.43 -0.69 -7.02
CA TYR A 586 47.86 0.51 -6.43
C TYR A 586 46.83 0.13 -5.38
N ARG A 587 46.78 0.90 -4.29
CA ARG A 587 45.74 0.78 -3.26
C ARG A 587 44.70 1.88 -3.45
N LEU A 588 43.46 1.47 -3.68
CA LEU A 588 42.33 2.38 -3.73
C LEU A 588 41.60 2.36 -2.38
N HIS A 589 41.59 3.51 -1.71
CA HIS A 589 40.88 3.72 -0.45
C HIS A 589 39.53 4.39 -0.73
N LEU A 590 38.50 3.96 0.00
CA LEU A 590 37.18 4.59 -0.01
C LEU A 590 36.72 4.86 1.43
N TYR A 591 36.51 6.15 1.71
CA TYR A 591 35.94 6.63 2.95
C TYR A 591 34.52 7.13 2.70
N SER A 592 33.61 6.94 3.65
CA SER A 592 32.28 7.54 3.61
C SER A 592 31.87 7.99 5.00
N HIS A 593 31.51 9.25 5.13
CA HIS A 593 31.02 9.80 6.39
C HIS A 593 29.50 9.82 6.37
N PHE A 594 28.89 9.33 7.44
CA PHE A 594 27.45 9.28 7.60
C PHE A 594 27.03 9.75 8.99
N LYS A 595 25.77 10.15 9.11
CA LYS A 595 25.16 10.70 10.32
C LYS A 595 24.02 9.78 10.76
N LEU A 596 23.97 9.50 12.06
CA LEU A 596 22.85 8.82 12.70
C LEU A 596 22.22 9.73 13.74
N THR A 597 20.89 9.79 13.75
CA THR A 597 20.12 10.62 14.68
C THR A 597 19.06 9.76 15.36
N THR A 598 19.50 8.81 16.19
CA THR A 598 18.64 7.95 17.01
C THR A 598 19.09 8.00 18.48
N THR A 599 18.26 7.52 19.39
CA THR A 599 18.61 7.39 20.81
C THR A 599 19.43 6.14 21.11
N PHE A 600 19.59 5.23 20.15
CA PHE A 600 20.36 3.99 20.26
C PHE A 600 21.48 3.89 19.22
N ASN A 601 22.15 5.01 18.93
CA ASN A 601 23.22 5.06 17.92
C ASN A 601 24.32 4.00 18.12
N PHE A 602 24.59 3.55 19.35
CA PHE A 602 25.56 2.47 19.63
C PHE A 602 25.23 1.18 18.86
N TYR A 603 23.95 0.87 18.69
CA TYR A 603 23.48 -0.31 17.96
C TYR A 603 23.28 -0.01 16.47
N ALA A 604 22.69 1.14 16.15
CA ALA A 604 22.44 1.55 14.77
C ALA A 604 23.75 1.75 13.98
N SER A 605 24.81 2.28 14.61
CA SER A 605 26.11 2.52 13.98
C SER A 605 26.82 1.23 13.57
N TRP A 606 26.66 0.15 14.34
CA TRP A 606 27.22 -1.15 14.00
C TRP A 606 26.63 -1.69 12.70
N TRP A 607 25.29 -1.71 12.59
CA TRP A 607 24.59 -2.11 11.36
C TRP A 607 24.88 -1.17 10.18
N ALA A 608 24.80 0.14 10.39
CA ALA A 608 25.09 1.13 9.36
C ALA A 608 26.52 0.99 8.82
N GLY A 609 27.49 0.76 9.69
CA GLY A 609 28.88 0.50 9.32
C GLY A 609 29.06 -0.77 8.50
N LEU A 610 28.40 -1.88 8.87
CA LEU A 610 28.43 -3.13 8.09
C LEU A 610 27.83 -2.95 6.69
N ILE A 611 26.67 -2.29 6.60
CA ILE A 611 25.99 -2.04 5.33
C ILE A 611 26.85 -1.12 4.44
N MET A 612 27.41 -0.04 4.99
CA MET A 612 28.29 0.85 4.21
C MET A 612 29.54 0.14 3.72
N LYS A 613 30.19 -0.67 4.56
CA LYS A 613 31.36 -1.45 4.15
C LYS A 613 31.03 -2.46 3.04
N ASP A 614 29.88 -3.11 3.09
CA ASP A 614 29.43 -4.04 2.02
C ASP A 614 29.23 -3.30 0.68
N ILE A 615 28.58 -2.13 0.70
CA ILE A 615 28.41 -1.29 -0.49
C ILE A 615 29.76 -0.83 -1.04
N GLN A 616 30.64 -0.30 -0.18
CA GLN A 616 31.96 0.17 -0.59
C GLN A 616 32.81 -0.96 -1.16
N ASN A 617 32.84 -2.12 -0.51
CA ASN A 617 33.57 -3.29 -0.98
C ASN A 617 33.10 -3.73 -2.37
N ASN A 618 31.79 -3.71 -2.62
CA ASN A 618 31.25 -4.05 -3.94
C ASN A 618 31.70 -3.05 -5.02
N ILE A 619 31.67 -1.74 -4.72
CA ILE A 619 32.15 -0.70 -5.63
C ILE A 619 33.64 -0.90 -5.94
N LEU A 620 34.45 -1.11 -4.91
CA LEU A 620 35.89 -1.34 -5.04
C LEU A 620 36.21 -2.60 -5.85
N GLN A 621 35.46 -3.70 -5.66
CA GLN A 621 35.62 -4.93 -6.43
C GLN A 621 35.29 -4.74 -7.91
N VAL A 622 34.23 -3.97 -8.23
CA VAL A 622 33.88 -3.65 -9.62
C VAL A 622 34.98 -2.81 -10.28
N ILE A 623 35.53 -1.81 -9.57
CA ILE A 623 36.63 -0.99 -10.08
C ILE A 623 37.89 -1.85 -10.30
N LYS A 624 38.21 -2.74 -9.35
CA LYS A 624 39.33 -3.68 -9.47
C LYS A 624 39.18 -4.54 -10.72
N GLN A 625 38.06 -5.22 -10.88
CA GLN A 625 37.83 -6.12 -12.01
C GLN A 625 37.98 -5.42 -13.35
N ARG A 626 37.45 -4.19 -13.48
CA ARG A 626 37.53 -3.39 -14.70
C ARG A 626 38.92 -2.80 -14.96
N SER A 627 39.76 -2.70 -13.95
CA SER A 627 41.11 -2.14 -14.08
C SER A 627 42.16 -3.22 -14.31
N GLU A 628 41.93 -4.44 -13.80
CA GLU A 628 42.77 -5.63 -14.01
C GLU A 628 42.48 -6.35 -15.33
N GLN A 629 41.27 -6.18 -15.88
CA GLN A 629 40.82 -6.74 -17.15
C GLN A 629 40.16 -5.64 -18.00
N PRO A 630 40.95 -4.66 -18.49
CA PRO A 630 40.46 -3.45 -19.16
C PRO A 630 39.70 -3.69 -20.47
#